data_AF-A0A7V8SX13-F1
#
_entry.id   AF-A0A7V8SX13-F1
#
_cell.length_a   1.000
_cell.length_b   1.000
_cell.length_c   1.000
_cell.angle_alpha   90.00
_cell.angle_beta   90.00
_cell.angle_gamma   90.00
#
_symmetry.space_group_name_H-M   'P 1'
#
loop_
_entity.id
_entity.type
_entity.pdbx_description
1 polymer ?
#
loop_
_entity_poly.entity_id
_entity_poly.type
_entity_poly.pdbx_seq_one_letter_code
_entity_poly.pdbx_strand_id
1 'polypeptide(L)'
;AEGKYYLRTVRPLGYLIPMDGPVGDMIRAQGRHGFRPAHIHFLIGAPGYRELVTALYLRSDDHIDSDTVFGVTESLVTEITPHDPKSPIPDLASIQFDFQLAAALAEDASGRVGADPSKIVKNA
;
A
#
# COMPACT_ATOMS: atom_id res chain seq x y z
N ALA A 1 -17.02 5.48 16.73
CA ALA A 1 -17.42 6.73 17.39
C ALA A 1 -16.76 7.96 16.75
N GLU A 2 -15.45 7.96 16.44
CA GLU A 2 -14.77 9.12 15.80
C GLU A 2 -14.09 8.78 14.46
N GLY A 3 -14.26 7.56 13.93
CA GLY A 3 -13.63 7.13 12.68
C GLY A 3 -12.11 6.89 12.74
N LYS A 4 -11.51 6.90 13.93
CA LYS A 4 -10.06 6.72 14.14
C LYS A 4 -9.65 5.25 14.21
N TYR A 5 -8.42 4.96 13.80
CA TYR A 5 -7.77 3.66 13.94
C TYR A 5 -6.34 3.84 14.48
N TYR A 6 -5.80 2.81 15.14
CA TYR A 6 -4.44 2.81 15.65
C TYR A 6 -3.80 1.44 15.44
N LEU A 7 -2.60 1.42 14.88
CA LEU A 7 -1.81 0.21 14.69
C LEU A 7 -0.46 0.41 15.38
N ARG A 8 -0.07 -0.56 16.22
CA ARG A 8 1.28 -0.63 16.77
C ARG A 8 2.03 -1.75 16.05
N THR A 9 3.12 -1.41 15.39
CA THR A 9 3.91 -2.35 14.59
C THR A 9 5.39 -1.95 14.60
N VAL A 10 6.20 -2.68 13.84
CA VAL A 10 7.60 -2.36 13.55
C VAL A 10 7.72 -1.67 12.19
N ARG A 11 8.73 -0.81 12.04
CA ARG A 11 9.04 -0.17 10.75
C ARG A 11 9.37 -1.24 9.70
N PRO A 12 8.70 -1.26 8.53
CA PRO A 12 9.05 -2.18 7.46
C PRO A 12 10.34 -1.76 6.76
N LEU A 13 10.94 -2.71 6.03
CA LEU A 13 12.05 -2.47 5.12
C LEU A 13 11.56 -2.60 3.67
N GLY A 14 12.22 -1.90 2.75
CA GLY A 14 12.13 -2.18 1.33
C GLY A 14 12.66 -3.58 1.02
N TYR A 15 12.23 -4.15 -0.12
CA TYR A 15 12.61 -5.52 -0.49
C TYR A 15 12.77 -5.68 -2.00
N LEU A 16 13.52 -6.71 -2.40
CA LEU A 16 13.67 -7.12 -3.79
C LEU A 16 12.58 -8.14 -4.16
N ILE A 17 11.90 -7.94 -5.28
CA ILE A 17 11.03 -8.98 -5.85
C ILE A 17 11.86 -10.21 -6.26
N PRO A 18 11.27 -11.40 -6.39
CA PRO A 18 11.96 -12.55 -6.97
C PRO A 18 12.50 -12.22 -8.36
N MET A 19 13.82 -12.35 -8.53
CA MET A 19 14.51 -12.04 -9.78
C MET A 19 14.95 -13.30 -10.54
N ASP A 20 14.73 -14.49 -10.02
CA ASP A 20 15.17 -15.79 -10.56
C ASP A 20 14.14 -16.47 -11.47
N GLY A 21 13.19 -15.71 -12.02
CA GLY A 21 12.17 -16.22 -12.94
C GLY A 21 11.81 -15.22 -14.05
N PRO A 22 10.74 -15.49 -14.83
CA PRO A 22 10.40 -14.71 -16.02
C PRO A 22 10.23 -13.20 -15.79
N VAL A 23 9.67 -12.82 -14.63
CA VAL A 23 9.55 -11.41 -14.24
C VAL A 23 10.94 -10.79 -14.03
N GLY A 24 11.85 -11.51 -13.36
CA GLY A 24 13.22 -11.08 -13.18
C GLY A 24 13.96 -10.91 -14.51
N ASP A 25 13.79 -11.84 -15.44
CA ASP A 25 14.38 -11.76 -16.79
C ASP A 25 13.85 -10.55 -17.56
N MET A 26 12.54 -10.30 -17.49
CA MET A 26 11.92 -9.12 -18.09
C MET A 26 12.49 -7.81 -17.50
N ILE A 27 12.61 -7.71 -16.17
CA ILE A 27 13.16 -6.52 -15.50
C ILE A 27 14.64 -6.31 -15.86
N ARG A 28 15.44 -7.38 -15.91
CA ARG A 28 16.84 -7.31 -16.37
C ARG A 28 16.96 -6.89 -17.83
N ALA A 29 16.10 -7.38 -18.71
CA ALA A 29 16.09 -7.00 -20.13
C ALA A 29 15.81 -5.50 -20.34
N GLN A 30 15.13 -4.85 -19.39
CA GLN A 30 14.90 -3.40 -19.37
C GLN A 30 16.04 -2.63 -18.68
N GLY A 31 17.05 -3.31 -18.13
CA GLY A 31 18.13 -2.69 -17.34
C GLY A 31 17.65 -2.08 -16.01
N ARG A 32 16.55 -2.59 -15.44
CA ARG A 32 15.93 -2.05 -14.21
C ARG A 32 16.28 -2.90 -12.99
N HIS A 33 16.14 -2.30 -11.80
CA HIS A 33 16.23 -3.03 -10.53
C HIS A 33 14.87 -3.60 -10.09
N GLY A 34 14.89 -4.60 -9.22
CA GLY A 34 13.69 -5.27 -8.69
C GLY A 34 13.22 -4.79 -7.32
N PHE A 35 13.72 -3.63 -6.85
CA PHE A 35 13.40 -3.16 -5.50
C PHE A 35 12.04 -2.48 -5.42
N ARG A 36 11.36 -2.72 -4.30
CA ARG A 36 10.20 -1.97 -3.83
C ARG A 36 10.58 -1.24 -2.54
N PRO A 37 10.23 0.06 -2.38
CA PRO A 37 10.52 0.80 -1.16
C PRO A 37 9.73 0.26 0.03
N ALA A 38 10.16 0.57 1.26
CA ALA A 38 9.45 0.21 2.48
C ALA A 38 8.00 0.72 2.46
N HIS A 39 7.04 -0.16 2.65
CA HIS A 39 5.61 0.18 2.57
C HIS A 39 4.71 -0.64 3.49
N ILE A 40 3.50 -0.14 3.69
CA ILE A 40 2.44 -0.77 4.48
C ILE A 40 1.18 -0.83 3.62
N HIS A 41 0.64 -2.03 3.42
CA HIS A 41 -0.60 -2.22 2.66
C HIS A 41 -1.84 -1.97 3.53
N PHE A 42 -2.86 -1.40 2.92
CA PHE A 42 -4.17 -1.16 3.52
C PHE A 42 -5.28 -1.67 2.62
N LEU A 43 -6.24 -2.35 3.25
CA LEU A 43 -7.54 -2.71 2.68
C LEU A 43 -8.60 -2.14 3.61
N ILE A 44 -9.38 -1.17 3.15
CA ILE A 44 -10.30 -0.40 3.98
C ILE A 44 -11.70 -0.46 3.37
N GLY A 45 -12.67 -0.95 4.15
CA GLY A 45 -14.07 -1.01 3.75
C GLY A 45 -14.99 -0.42 4.81
N ALA A 46 -16.07 0.21 4.37
CA ALA A 46 -17.16 0.69 5.22
C ALA A 46 -18.50 0.58 4.46
N PRO A 47 -19.63 0.29 5.14
CA PRO A 47 -20.94 0.23 4.50
C PRO A 47 -21.30 1.53 3.76
N GLY A 48 -21.75 1.42 2.50
CA GLY A 48 -22.09 2.57 1.66
C GLY A 48 -20.91 3.25 0.97
N TYR A 49 -19.69 2.71 1.11
CA TYR A 49 -18.47 3.22 0.48
C TYR A 49 -17.79 2.15 -0.37
N ARG A 50 -17.05 2.58 -1.38
CA ARG A 50 -16.18 1.71 -2.18
C ARG A 50 -14.97 1.28 -1.34
N GLU A 51 -14.61 -0.01 -1.44
CA GLU A 51 -13.41 -0.55 -0.80
C GLU A 51 -12.14 0.12 -1.36
N LEU A 52 -11.26 0.57 -0.47
CA LEU A 52 -9.98 1.17 -0.82
C LEU A 52 -8.87 0.14 -0.64
N VAL A 53 -8.21 -0.21 -1.74
CA VAL A 53 -6.95 -0.97 -1.76
C VAL A 53 -5.83 0.02 -2.01
N THR A 54 -4.91 0.19 -1.06
CA THR A 54 -3.81 1.15 -1.18
C THR A 54 -2.60 0.72 -0.36
N ALA A 55 -1.51 1.49 -0.44
CA ALA A 55 -0.34 1.34 0.42
C ALA A 55 0.23 2.71 0.78
N LEU A 56 0.90 2.80 1.92
CA LEU A 56 1.72 3.95 2.29
C LEU A 56 3.20 3.60 2.13
N TYR A 57 3.98 4.56 1.64
CA TYR A 57 5.40 4.39 1.33
C TYR A 57 6.26 5.30 2.17
N LEU A 58 7.35 4.81 2.73
CA LEU A 58 8.22 5.63 3.58
C LEU A 58 9.16 6.49 2.74
N ARG A 59 9.10 7.82 2.91
CA ARG A 59 9.95 8.77 2.16
C ARG A 59 11.45 8.49 2.26
N SER A 60 11.88 7.98 3.42
CA SER A 60 13.29 7.73 3.70
C SER A 60 13.88 6.48 3.03
N ASP A 61 13.13 5.79 2.17
CA ASP A 61 13.63 4.63 1.44
C ASP A 61 14.37 5.04 0.16
N ASP A 62 15.52 4.41 -0.10
CA ASP A 62 16.39 4.72 -1.24
C ASP A 62 15.71 4.48 -2.61
N HIS A 63 14.65 3.66 -2.65
CA HIS A 63 13.91 3.33 -3.87
C HIS A 63 12.54 4.00 -3.96
N ILE A 64 12.30 5.08 -3.20
CA ILE A 64 11.02 5.78 -3.20
C ILE A 64 10.63 6.31 -4.58
N ASP A 65 11.59 6.85 -5.33
CA ASP A 65 11.37 7.42 -6.67
C ASP A 65 11.52 6.39 -7.81
N SER A 66 11.82 5.13 -7.48
CA SER A 66 12.18 4.12 -8.47
C SER A 66 11.52 2.75 -8.24
N ASP A 67 10.38 2.70 -7.54
CA ASP A 67 9.64 1.46 -7.27
C ASP A 67 9.44 0.62 -8.53
N THR A 68 9.90 -0.63 -8.50
CA THR A 68 9.91 -1.52 -9.67
C THR A 68 8.49 -1.83 -10.19
N VAL A 69 7.48 -1.76 -9.32
CA VAL A 69 6.07 -2.01 -9.68
C VAL A 69 5.25 -0.74 -9.89
N PHE A 70 5.87 0.44 -9.83
CA PHE A 70 5.21 1.73 -10.05
C PHE A 70 4.02 1.99 -9.11
N GLY A 71 4.08 1.53 -7.86
CA GLY A 71 3.00 1.72 -6.90
C GLY A 71 3.05 3.06 -6.16
N VAL A 72 4.22 3.71 -6.11
CA VAL A 72 4.40 4.97 -5.39
C VAL A 72 3.70 6.12 -6.11
N THR A 73 2.95 6.91 -5.34
CA THR A 73 2.44 8.23 -5.74
C THR A 73 2.70 9.21 -4.59
N GLU A 74 2.95 10.48 -4.89
CA GLU A 74 3.34 11.47 -3.87
C GLU A 74 2.31 11.57 -2.73
N SER A 75 1.02 11.45 -3.04
CA SER A 75 -0.07 11.48 -2.04
C SER A 75 -0.04 10.31 -1.04
N LEU A 76 0.72 9.24 -1.33
CA LEU A 76 0.85 8.05 -0.50
C LEU A 76 2.23 7.94 0.16
N VAL A 77 3.11 8.92 -0.06
CA VAL A 77 4.41 9.00 0.61
C VAL A 77 4.23 9.61 1.99
N THR A 78 4.78 8.96 3.01
CA THR A 78 4.69 9.37 4.41
C THR A 78 6.04 9.33 5.11
N GLU A 79 6.13 10.04 6.22
CA GLU A 79 7.32 10.10 7.07
C GLU A 79 7.01 9.60 8.49
N ILE A 80 8.03 9.05 9.14
CA ILE A 80 7.94 8.65 10.54
C ILE A 80 8.28 9.86 11.40
N THR A 81 7.37 10.23 12.29
CA THR A 81 7.55 11.31 13.25
C THR A 81 8.05 10.71 14.58
N PRO A 82 9.30 10.97 15.03
CA PRO A 82 9.87 10.32 16.21
C PRO A 82 9.16 10.65 17.53
N HIS A 83 8.65 11.88 17.67
CA HIS A 83 7.97 12.37 18.87
C HIS A 83 6.67 13.03 18.48
N ASP A 84 5.71 12.23 18.03
CA ASP A 84 4.40 12.75 17.62
C ASP A 84 3.52 13.04 18.85
N PRO A 85 3.18 14.31 19.13
CA PRO A 85 2.30 14.66 20.25
C PRO A 85 0.87 14.15 20.06
N LYS A 86 0.47 13.75 18.83
CA LYS A 86 -0.83 13.15 18.54
C LYS A 86 -0.84 11.62 18.71
N SER A 87 0.33 11.00 18.94
CA SER A 87 0.40 9.57 19.22
C SER A 87 -0.30 9.28 20.55
N PRO A 88 -1.19 8.27 20.60
CA PRO A 88 -1.78 7.82 21.87
C PRO A 88 -0.76 7.09 22.75
N ILE A 89 0.42 6.75 22.21
CA ILE A 89 1.53 6.14 22.94
C ILE A 89 2.66 7.18 22.98
N PRO A 90 2.90 7.81 24.15
CA PRO A 90 3.99 8.76 24.32
C PRO A 90 5.34 8.16 23.90
N ASP A 91 6.20 9.02 23.33
CA ASP A 91 7.58 8.70 22.95
C ASP A 91 7.77 7.59 21.90
N LEU A 92 6.68 7.07 21.32
CA LEU A 92 6.74 6.15 20.20
C LEU A 92 6.69 6.94 18.89
N ALA A 93 7.61 6.61 17.98
CA ALA A 93 7.56 7.14 16.63
C ALA A 93 6.27 6.69 15.92
N SER A 94 5.62 7.61 15.21
CA SER A 94 4.33 7.36 14.58
C SER A 94 4.31 7.74 13.11
N ILE A 95 3.30 7.23 12.41
CA ILE A 95 2.84 7.71 11.12
C ILE A 95 1.39 8.15 11.32
N GLN A 96 1.07 9.36 10.90
CA GLN A 96 -0.30 9.87 10.88
C GLN A 96 -0.75 9.95 9.42
N PHE A 97 -1.86 9.29 9.11
CA PHE A 97 -2.42 9.29 7.76
C PHE A 97 -3.94 9.17 7.84
N ASP A 98 -4.64 9.91 7.02
CA ASP A 98 -6.11 9.87 6.93
C ASP A 98 -6.51 9.28 5.57
N PHE A 99 -7.44 8.31 5.61
CA PHE A 99 -8.01 7.73 4.39
C PHE A 99 -9.40 8.30 4.13
N GLN A 100 -9.64 8.74 2.90
CA GLN A 100 -10.94 9.17 2.44
C GLN A 100 -11.53 8.13 1.49
N LEU A 101 -12.68 7.57 1.86
CA LEU A 101 -13.40 6.61 1.03
C LEU A 101 -14.38 7.32 0.10
N ALA A 102 -14.48 6.85 -1.14
CA ALA A 102 -15.52 7.29 -2.06
C ALA A 102 -16.85 6.60 -1.72
N ALA A 103 -17.96 7.33 -1.81
CA ALA A 103 -19.29 6.74 -1.69
C ALA A 103 -19.49 5.66 -2.78
N ALA A 104 -20.13 4.55 -2.41
CA ALA A 104 -20.44 3.50 -3.36
C ALA A 104 -21.58 3.97 -4.30
N LEU A 105 -21.39 3.81 -5.60
CA LEU A 105 -22.48 3.87 -6.57
C LEU A 105 -23.26 2.55 -6.56
N ALA A 106 -24.50 2.56 -7.05
CA ALA A 106 -25.37 1.37 -7.07
C ALA A 106 -24.73 0.16 -7.80
N GLU A 107 -23.76 0.41 -8.68
CA GLU A 107 -23.04 -0.60 -9.48
C GLU A 107 -21.71 -1.05 -8.85
N ASP A 108 -21.22 -0.38 -7.80
CA ASP A 108 -19.92 -0.64 -7.16
C ASP A 108 -19.92 -1.87 -6.22
N ALA A 109 -21.03 -2.59 -6.14
CA ALA A 109 -21.23 -3.69 -5.20
C ALA A 109 -20.43 -4.97 -5.53
N SER A 110 -19.72 -5.04 -6.67
CA SER A 110 -18.95 -6.24 -7.00
C SER A 110 -17.67 -5.98 -7.78
N GLY A 111 -16.54 -6.04 -7.08
CA GLY A 111 -15.25 -6.25 -7.71
C GLY A 111 -14.08 -5.96 -6.78
N ARG A 112 -13.63 -6.97 -6.02
CA ARG A 112 -12.29 -6.92 -5.40
C ARG A 112 -11.26 -6.93 -6.52
N VAL A 113 -10.43 -5.90 -6.61
CA VAL A 113 -9.21 -5.98 -7.42
C VAL A 113 -8.31 -7.03 -6.76
N GLY A 114 -8.12 -8.17 -7.45
CA GLY A 114 -7.37 -9.32 -6.91
C GLY A 114 -8.21 -10.41 -6.22
N ALA A 115 -9.55 -10.39 -6.29
CA ALA A 115 -10.30 -11.59 -5.93
C ALA A 115 -10.02 -12.72 -6.91
N ASP A 116 -9.62 -13.86 -6.35
CA ASP A 116 -9.70 -15.21 -6.91
C ASP A 116 -9.82 -15.29 -8.45
N PRO A 117 -8.70 -15.51 -9.16
CA PRO A 117 -8.69 -15.67 -10.62
C PRO A 117 -9.68 -16.73 -11.13
N SER A 118 -10.10 -17.70 -10.29
CA SER A 118 -11.11 -18.70 -10.67
C SER A 118 -12.48 -18.10 -10.99
N LYS A 119 -12.76 -16.86 -10.56
CA LYS A 119 -13.97 -16.13 -10.93
C LYS A 119 -13.90 -15.46 -12.31
N ILE A 120 -12.71 -15.32 -12.89
CA ILE A 120 -12.50 -14.86 -14.27
C ILE A 120 -12.69 -16.03 -15.25
N VAL A 121 -12.35 -17.25 -14.83
CA VAL A 121 -12.52 -18.48 -15.61
C VAL A 121 -13.92 -19.05 -15.41
N LYS A 122 -14.96 -18.29 -15.74
CA LYS A 122 -16.29 -18.85 -15.99
C LYS A 122 -16.61 -18.64 -17.46
N ASN A 123 -16.17 -19.60 -18.26
CA ASN A 123 -16.52 -19.92 -19.66
C ASN A 123 -15.25 -20.28 -20.45
N ALA A 124 -14.71 -21.46 -20.18
CA ALA A 124 -13.89 -22.21 -21.12
C ALA A 124 -14.49 -23.61 -21.25
#